data_AF-A0A2E5Y7B1-F1
#
_entry.id   AF-A0A2E5Y7B1-F1
#
_cell.length_a   1.000
_cell.length_b   1.000
_cell.length_c   1.000
_cell.angle_alpha   90.00
_cell.angle_beta   90.00
_cell.angle_gamma   90.00
#
_symmetry.space_group_name_H-M   'P 1'
#
loop_
_entity.id
_entity.type
_entity.pdbx_description
1 polymer ?
#
loop_
_entity_poly.entity_id
_entity_poly.type
_entity_poly.pdbx_seq_one_letter_code
_entity_poly.pdbx_strand_id
1 'polypeptide(L)'
;MSSTIINNAGGGHCGYYAFAIGLINIAQSKYRISSSDIMLKNWLDAGLLTEDMLQIMLKIDLNQLKRAPNQYKKQELTALQQTLRHTLAKEYLGELTEKVHHELGQFNEDLSLVEGTALGMQLHKLLNTLLAKKRISTKYNLLANSPAIINALKHLAQHIEHQSQDCATLDEKNKLTTRFLKEWLYKEVIDNQGKLLKNGLKSLEHNAWATHSDLRCLAECFQVNLMVKGKQNGETLPNRPTITLGNQNNIHWVTHIPSSKSLRNKFIFSKRHAIQSPPKIHQTDVMDEYIAQITRPGFFKSVAHAPKIDIRFIDSAEHLDNESDEDFAKRLQEAECRAAGYKV
;
A
#
# COMPACT_ATOMS: atom_id res chain seq x y z
N MET A 1 -23.39 -1.11 -18.82
CA MET A 1 -23.95 -0.93 -17.46
C MET A 1 -23.39 0.37 -16.86
N SER A 2 -24.21 1.24 -16.29
CA SER A 2 -23.70 2.46 -15.63
C SER A 2 -22.98 2.09 -14.33
N SER A 3 -21.85 2.75 -14.07
CA SER A 3 -21.06 2.58 -12.84
C SER A 3 -20.92 3.93 -12.14
N THR A 4 -21.10 3.96 -10.83
CA THR A 4 -20.79 5.11 -10.00
C THR A 4 -19.31 5.11 -9.62
N ILE A 5 -18.65 6.26 -9.76
CA ILE A 5 -17.26 6.46 -9.34
C ILE A 5 -17.24 7.00 -7.92
N ILE A 6 -16.43 6.42 -7.06
CA ILE A 6 -16.13 6.92 -5.71
C ILE A 6 -14.64 7.27 -5.63
N ASN A 7 -14.39 8.53 -5.26
CA ASN A 7 -13.06 9.08 -5.04
C ASN A 7 -12.61 8.82 -3.58
N ASN A 8 -11.35 9.14 -3.26
CA ASN A 8 -10.77 8.98 -1.93
C ASN A 8 -9.82 10.14 -1.60
N ALA A 9 -9.39 10.19 -0.33
CA ALA A 9 -8.53 11.23 0.23
C ALA A 9 -7.13 11.39 -0.42
N GLY A 10 -6.69 10.49 -1.29
CA GLY A 10 -5.41 10.65 -2.00
C GLY A 10 -4.18 10.49 -1.10
N GLY A 11 -3.24 11.43 -1.19
CA GLY A 11 -2.05 11.49 -0.33
C GLY A 11 -1.02 10.37 -0.55
N GLY A 12 -0.93 9.81 -1.75
CA GLY A 12 -0.04 8.68 -2.05
C GLY A 12 -0.55 7.31 -1.60
N HIS A 13 -1.74 7.24 -0.98
CA HIS A 13 -2.38 5.98 -0.57
C HIS A 13 -3.60 5.60 -1.43
N CYS A 14 -3.86 6.34 -2.50
CA CYS A 14 -5.08 6.25 -3.29
C CYS A 14 -5.42 4.84 -3.79
N GLY A 15 -4.42 4.04 -4.17
CA GLY A 15 -4.66 2.65 -4.61
C GLY A 15 -5.22 1.75 -3.51
N TYR A 16 -4.69 1.86 -2.29
CA TYR A 16 -5.16 1.08 -1.14
C TYR A 16 -6.51 1.59 -0.64
N TYR A 17 -6.74 2.91 -0.65
CA TYR A 17 -8.08 3.46 -0.39
C TYR A 17 -9.11 2.95 -1.41
N ALA A 18 -8.79 3.00 -2.70
CA ALA A 18 -9.70 2.54 -3.74
C ALA A 18 -10.00 1.03 -3.59
N PHE A 19 -8.99 0.23 -3.26
CA PHE A 19 -9.19 -1.19 -2.95
C PHE A 19 -10.09 -1.40 -1.73
N ALA A 20 -9.85 -0.66 -0.63
CA ALA A 20 -10.66 -0.73 0.59
C ALA A 20 -12.13 -0.37 0.33
N ILE A 21 -12.41 0.66 -0.48
CA ILE A 21 -13.77 1.04 -0.88
C ILE A 21 -14.44 -0.09 -1.68
N GLY A 22 -13.68 -0.77 -2.55
CA GLY A 22 -14.11 -1.98 -3.24
C GLY A 22 -14.52 -3.10 -2.27
N LEU A 23 -13.68 -3.37 -1.27
CA LEU A 23 -13.97 -4.35 -0.22
C LEU A 23 -15.19 -3.97 0.62
N ILE A 24 -15.36 -2.69 0.98
CA ILE A 24 -16.55 -2.20 1.70
C ILE A 24 -17.82 -2.55 0.93
N ASN A 25 -17.85 -2.26 -0.38
CA ASN A 25 -19.00 -2.58 -1.22
C ASN A 25 -19.28 -4.09 -1.28
N ILE A 26 -18.24 -4.92 -1.35
CA ILE A 26 -18.37 -6.38 -1.34
C ILE A 26 -18.91 -6.86 0.02
N ALA A 27 -18.30 -6.44 1.12
CA ALA A 27 -18.71 -6.81 2.47
C ALA A 27 -20.17 -6.45 2.73
N GLN A 28 -20.58 -5.21 2.42
CA GLN A 28 -21.96 -4.77 2.55
C GLN A 28 -22.92 -5.59 1.67
N SER A 29 -22.50 -5.96 0.45
CA SER A 29 -23.32 -6.78 -0.44
C SER A 29 -23.52 -8.20 0.09
N LYS A 30 -22.44 -8.82 0.59
CA LYS A 30 -22.45 -10.19 1.13
C LYS A 30 -23.22 -10.26 2.44
N TYR A 31 -22.97 -9.31 3.34
CA TYR A 31 -23.64 -9.24 4.64
C TYR A 31 -25.16 -9.02 4.53
N ARG A 32 -25.62 -8.28 3.51
CA ARG A 32 -27.06 -8.11 3.23
C ARG A 32 -27.74 -9.41 2.82
N ILE A 33 -27.02 -10.34 2.21
CA ILE A 33 -27.54 -11.65 1.83
C ILE A 33 -27.51 -12.58 3.04
N SER A 34 -26.39 -12.60 3.77
CA SER A 34 -26.24 -13.37 5.00
C SER A 34 -25.22 -12.73 5.95
N SER A 35 -25.59 -12.55 7.21
CA SER A 35 -24.67 -12.11 8.26
C SER A 35 -23.61 -13.15 8.62
N SER A 36 -23.76 -14.39 8.14
CA SER A 36 -22.81 -15.50 8.31
C SER A 36 -22.18 -15.93 6.97
N ASP A 37 -22.06 -14.99 6.02
CA ASP A 37 -21.45 -15.27 4.71
C ASP A 37 -20.04 -15.86 4.86
N ILE A 38 -19.81 -16.99 4.19
CA ILE A 38 -18.57 -17.77 4.32
C ILE A 38 -17.33 -16.99 3.87
N MET A 39 -17.45 -16.07 2.91
CA MET A 39 -16.32 -15.25 2.46
C MET A 39 -15.88 -14.28 3.55
N LEU A 40 -16.83 -13.63 4.22
CA LEU A 40 -16.52 -12.71 5.32
C LEU A 40 -15.94 -13.46 6.51
N LYS A 41 -16.48 -14.64 6.82
CA LYS A 41 -15.89 -15.52 7.83
C LYS A 41 -14.44 -15.90 7.48
N ASN A 42 -14.18 -16.31 6.24
CA ASN A 42 -12.83 -16.65 5.79
C ASN A 42 -11.85 -15.48 5.90
N TRP A 43 -12.30 -14.23 5.65
CA TRP A 43 -11.46 -13.04 5.83
C TRP A 43 -11.07 -12.83 7.30
N LEU A 44 -11.99 -13.07 8.23
CA LEU A 44 -11.74 -12.99 9.67
C LEU A 44 -10.84 -14.13 10.15
N ASP A 45 -11.14 -15.37 9.76
CA ASP A 45 -10.39 -16.57 10.15
C ASP A 45 -8.93 -16.52 9.64
N ALA A 46 -8.70 -15.95 8.46
CA ALA A 46 -7.36 -15.73 7.91
C ALA A 46 -6.63 -14.53 8.54
N GLY A 47 -7.29 -13.75 9.41
CA GLY A 47 -6.74 -12.55 10.03
C GLY A 47 -6.52 -11.40 9.05
N LEU A 48 -7.24 -11.37 7.92
CA LEU A 48 -7.17 -10.28 6.94
C LEU A 48 -7.92 -9.03 7.44
N LEU A 49 -8.93 -9.23 8.31
CA LEU A 49 -9.69 -8.19 8.98
C LEU A 49 -9.96 -8.62 10.42
N THR A 50 -10.13 -7.63 11.31
CA THR A 50 -10.73 -7.86 12.63
C THR A 50 -12.26 -7.73 12.55
N GLU A 51 -12.97 -8.26 13.54
CA GLU A 51 -14.42 -8.06 13.65
C GLU A 51 -14.78 -6.56 13.69
N ASP A 52 -14.03 -5.75 14.44
CA ASP A 52 -14.23 -4.30 14.52
C ASP A 52 -14.07 -3.62 13.15
N MET A 53 -13.09 -4.04 12.35
CA MET A 53 -12.91 -3.53 10.99
C MET A 53 -14.06 -3.91 10.07
N LEU A 54 -14.56 -5.14 10.17
CA LEU A 54 -15.75 -5.55 9.43
C LEU A 54 -16.95 -4.68 9.82
N GLN A 55 -17.18 -4.44 11.11
CA GLN A 55 -18.25 -3.57 11.59
C GLN A 55 -18.10 -2.12 11.10
N ILE A 56 -16.87 -1.61 11.04
CA ILE A 56 -16.57 -0.30 10.42
C ILE A 56 -16.98 -0.30 8.95
N MET A 57 -16.56 -1.30 8.17
CA MET A 57 -16.89 -1.42 6.74
C MET A 57 -18.40 -1.46 6.52
N LEU A 58 -19.14 -2.19 7.36
CA LEU A 58 -20.60 -2.28 7.27
C LEU A 58 -21.31 -0.94 7.57
N LYS A 59 -20.70 -0.06 8.37
CA LYS A 59 -21.26 1.24 8.77
C LYS A 59 -20.93 2.39 7.80
N ILE A 60 -19.92 2.25 6.94
CA ILE A 60 -19.52 3.32 6.00
C ILE A 60 -20.60 3.51 4.92
N ASP A 61 -21.18 4.72 4.85
CA ASP A 61 -22.10 5.06 3.78
C ASP A 61 -21.35 5.47 2.51
N LEU A 62 -21.35 4.59 1.51
CA LEU A 62 -20.71 4.82 0.22
C LEU A 62 -21.27 6.03 -0.56
N ASN A 63 -22.52 6.47 -0.32
CA ASN A 63 -23.00 7.73 -0.90
C ASN A 63 -22.36 8.95 -0.25
N GLN A 64 -22.25 8.93 1.07
CA GLN A 64 -21.64 10.03 1.81
C GLN A 64 -20.16 10.09 1.45
N LEU A 65 -19.49 8.94 1.34
CA LEU A 65 -18.12 8.88 0.87
C LEU A 65 -17.95 9.45 -0.54
N LYS A 66 -18.88 9.15 -1.46
CA LYS A 66 -18.88 9.76 -2.80
C LYS A 66 -19.00 11.29 -2.75
N ARG A 67 -19.82 11.84 -1.86
CA ARG A 67 -20.06 13.28 -1.73
C ARG A 67 -18.92 14.02 -1.02
N ALA A 68 -18.23 13.36 -0.09
CA ALA A 68 -17.20 13.94 0.74
C ALA A 68 -15.98 12.99 0.87
N PRO A 69 -15.27 12.69 -0.24
CA PRO A 69 -14.23 11.64 -0.29
C PRO A 69 -13.01 11.92 0.59
N ASN A 70 -12.77 13.19 0.92
CA ASN A 70 -11.60 13.63 1.70
C ASN A 70 -11.92 13.86 3.19
N GLN A 71 -13.19 13.76 3.58
CA GLN A 71 -13.66 14.15 4.92
C GLN A 71 -14.46 13.05 5.60
N TYR A 72 -15.39 12.40 4.89
CA TYR A 72 -16.27 11.40 5.48
C TYR A 72 -15.49 10.13 5.84
N LYS A 73 -15.51 9.76 7.13
CA LYS A 73 -14.89 8.52 7.64
C LYS A 73 -13.40 8.39 7.26
N LYS A 74 -12.69 9.54 7.17
CA LYS A 74 -11.28 9.59 6.77
C LYS A 74 -10.40 8.71 7.66
N GLN A 75 -10.58 8.78 8.98
CA GLN A 75 -9.80 7.99 9.93
C GLN A 75 -10.03 6.49 9.77
N GLU A 76 -11.29 6.07 9.62
CA GLU A 76 -11.66 4.68 9.42
C GLU A 76 -11.12 4.13 8.09
N LEU A 77 -11.18 4.92 7.01
CA LEU A 77 -10.57 4.55 5.73
C LEU A 77 -9.05 4.48 5.84
N THR A 78 -8.42 5.38 6.61
CA THR A 78 -6.97 5.35 6.86
C THR A 78 -6.57 4.07 7.59
N ALA A 79 -7.33 3.67 8.61
CA ALA A 79 -7.11 2.41 9.30
C ALA A 79 -7.26 1.22 8.33
N LEU A 80 -8.30 1.19 7.51
CA LEU A 80 -8.52 0.12 6.54
C LEU A 80 -7.38 0.01 5.52
N GLN A 81 -6.91 1.13 4.95
CA GLN A 81 -5.80 1.07 3.99
C GLN A 81 -4.48 0.66 4.66
N GLN A 82 -4.25 1.03 5.92
CA GLN A 82 -3.10 0.55 6.70
C GLN A 82 -3.17 -0.97 6.92
N THR A 83 -4.35 -1.51 7.25
CA THR A 83 -4.54 -2.96 7.35
C THR A 83 -4.17 -3.67 6.06
N LEU A 84 -4.61 -3.15 4.90
CA LEU A 84 -4.24 -3.72 3.60
C LEU A 84 -2.73 -3.70 3.37
N ARG A 85 -2.05 -2.60 3.72
CA ARG A 85 -0.58 -2.52 3.61
C ARG A 85 0.11 -3.52 4.53
N HIS A 86 -0.40 -3.71 5.75
CA HIS A 86 0.13 -4.69 6.69
C HIS A 86 -0.06 -6.12 6.18
N THR A 87 -1.24 -6.44 5.63
CA THR A 87 -1.49 -7.72 4.96
C THR A 87 -0.48 -7.92 3.82
N LEU A 88 -0.32 -6.94 2.94
CA LEU A 88 0.64 -7.03 1.83
C LEU A 88 2.08 -7.29 2.31
N ALA A 89 2.51 -6.58 3.35
CA ALA A 89 3.83 -6.77 3.96
C ALA A 89 4.05 -8.21 4.43
N LYS A 90 3.05 -8.78 5.12
CA LYS A 90 3.07 -10.15 5.63
C LYS A 90 3.14 -11.15 4.49
N GLU A 91 2.31 -10.98 3.47
CA GLU A 91 2.22 -11.90 2.32
C GLU A 91 3.49 -11.90 1.50
N TYR A 92 4.05 -10.73 1.21
CA TYR A 92 5.31 -10.63 0.49
C TYR A 92 6.45 -11.34 1.23
N LEU A 93 6.57 -11.11 2.54
CA LEU A 93 7.60 -11.77 3.33
C LEU A 93 7.35 -13.28 3.45
N GLY A 94 6.10 -13.69 3.59
CA GLY A 94 5.69 -15.09 3.64
C GLY A 94 6.06 -15.83 2.36
N GLU A 95 5.71 -15.29 1.20
CA GLU A 95 6.06 -15.84 -0.11
C GLU A 95 7.58 -15.97 -0.27
N LEU A 96 8.34 -14.89 0.00
CA LEU A 96 9.80 -14.93 -0.07
C LEU A 96 10.37 -16.01 0.85
N THR A 97 9.87 -16.10 2.08
CA THR A 97 10.34 -17.09 3.06
C THR A 97 10.09 -18.50 2.55
N GLU A 98 8.90 -18.79 2.03
CA GLU A 98 8.54 -20.10 1.46
C GLU A 98 9.46 -20.47 0.29
N LYS A 99 9.68 -19.54 -0.65
CA LYS A 99 10.50 -19.80 -1.84
C LYS A 99 11.97 -20.00 -1.51
N VAL A 100 12.51 -19.27 -0.52
CA VAL A 100 13.87 -19.50 -0.01
C VAL A 100 14.02 -20.90 0.57
N HIS A 101 13.09 -21.33 1.44
CA HIS A 101 13.15 -22.68 2.03
C HIS A 101 13.00 -23.77 0.97
N HIS A 102 12.12 -23.56 -0.02
CA HIS A 102 11.92 -24.51 -1.10
C HIS A 102 13.18 -24.68 -1.96
N GLU A 103 13.83 -23.60 -2.39
CA GLU A 103 15.04 -23.69 -3.21
C GLU A 103 16.21 -24.33 -2.45
N LEU A 104 16.43 -23.97 -1.18
CA LEU A 104 17.46 -24.57 -0.34
C LEU A 104 17.24 -26.08 -0.14
N GLY A 105 15.98 -26.53 -0.10
CA GLY A 105 15.64 -27.95 0.03
C GLY A 105 15.84 -28.76 -1.26
N GLN A 106 15.83 -28.11 -2.43
CA GLN A 106 15.94 -28.77 -3.74
C GLN A 106 17.38 -28.80 -4.29
N PHE A 107 18.34 -28.11 -3.64
CA PHE A 107 19.75 -28.00 -4.07
C PHE A 107 19.93 -27.66 -5.56
N ASN A 108 19.04 -26.83 -6.12
CA ASN A 108 19.09 -26.44 -7.52
C ASN A 108 19.29 -24.92 -7.63
N GLU A 109 20.52 -24.53 -7.99
CA GLU A 109 20.92 -23.13 -8.12
C GLU A 109 20.25 -22.39 -9.29
N ASP A 110 19.78 -23.14 -10.31
CA ASP A 110 19.13 -22.58 -11.51
C ASP A 110 17.65 -22.22 -11.32
N LEU A 111 17.07 -22.55 -10.15
CA LEU A 111 15.73 -22.10 -9.81
C LEU A 111 15.71 -20.57 -9.63
N SER A 112 14.67 -19.92 -10.14
CA SER A 112 14.47 -18.46 -10.05
C SER A 112 13.25 -18.08 -9.22
N LEU A 113 12.90 -18.94 -8.25
CA LEU A 113 11.71 -18.80 -7.41
C LEU A 113 11.84 -17.61 -6.45
N VAL A 114 13.03 -17.38 -5.89
CA VAL A 114 13.27 -16.28 -4.95
C VAL A 114 13.22 -14.93 -5.65
N GLU A 115 13.87 -14.81 -6.81
CA GLU A 115 13.88 -13.62 -7.65
C GLU A 115 12.51 -13.32 -8.25
N GLY A 116 11.73 -14.37 -8.51
CA GLY A 116 10.37 -14.28 -9.02
C GLY A 116 9.36 -13.74 -8.00
N THR A 117 9.69 -13.70 -6.71
CA THR A 117 8.81 -13.12 -5.69
C THR A 117 8.69 -11.60 -5.82
N ALA A 118 7.58 -11.03 -5.36
CA ALA A 118 7.37 -9.58 -5.42
C ALA A 118 8.49 -8.79 -4.68
N LEU A 119 8.94 -9.30 -3.53
CA LEU A 119 10.06 -8.73 -2.78
C LEU A 119 11.40 -8.89 -3.51
N GLY A 120 11.67 -10.08 -4.06
CA GLY A 120 12.87 -10.37 -4.84
C GLY A 120 13.00 -9.41 -6.03
N MET A 121 11.95 -9.27 -6.83
CA MET A 121 11.90 -8.33 -7.96
C MET A 121 12.15 -6.87 -7.53
N GLN A 122 11.56 -6.44 -6.41
CA GLN A 122 11.75 -5.08 -5.90
C GLN A 122 13.18 -4.82 -5.42
N LEU A 123 13.79 -5.77 -4.72
CA LEU A 123 15.19 -5.67 -4.28
C LEU A 123 16.14 -5.69 -5.46
N HIS A 124 15.90 -6.55 -6.45
CA HIS A 124 16.69 -6.62 -7.68
C HIS A 124 16.67 -5.30 -8.43
N LYS A 125 15.48 -4.69 -8.57
CA LYS A 125 15.33 -3.35 -9.17
C LYS A 125 16.09 -2.27 -8.39
N LEU A 126 16.07 -2.30 -7.06
CA LEU A 126 16.85 -1.36 -6.24
C LEU A 126 18.35 -1.54 -6.43
N LEU A 127 18.81 -2.79 -6.38
CA LEU A 127 20.22 -3.14 -6.54
C LEU A 127 20.74 -2.70 -7.90
N ASN A 128 20.00 -2.97 -8.98
CA ASN A 128 20.35 -2.49 -10.32
C ASN A 128 20.35 -0.97 -10.44
N THR A 129 19.44 -0.29 -9.74
CA THR A 129 19.42 1.18 -9.71
C THR A 129 20.68 1.73 -9.05
N LEU A 130 21.13 1.10 -7.96
CA LEU A 130 22.36 1.44 -7.25
C LEU A 130 23.60 1.16 -8.10
N LEU A 131 23.70 -0.01 -8.72
CA LEU A 131 24.80 -0.39 -9.63
C LEU A 131 24.89 0.57 -10.84
N ALA A 132 23.75 1.00 -11.37
CA ALA A 132 23.70 2.00 -12.44
C ALA A 132 23.94 3.44 -11.96
N LYS A 133 24.16 3.66 -10.66
CA LYS A 133 24.34 4.97 -10.01
C LYS A 133 23.20 5.95 -10.33
N LYS A 134 21.99 5.42 -10.47
CA LYS A 134 20.77 6.17 -10.76
C LYS A 134 20.05 6.57 -9.46
N ARG A 135 19.23 7.62 -9.54
CA ARG A 135 18.38 8.04 -8.43
C ARG A 135 17.35 6.95 -8.12
N ILE A 136 17.26 6.56 -6.86
CA ILE A 136 16.23 5.64 -6.37
C ILE A 136 14.88 6.37 -6.31
N SER A 137 13.86 5.80 -6.95
CA SER A 137 12.48 6.26 -6.77
C SER A 137 11.89 5.63 -5.52
N THR A 138 11.52 6.46 -4.56
CA THR A 138 10.86 6.05 -3.31
C THR A 138 9.34 5.83 -3.46
N LYS A 139 8.78 6.19 -4.61
CA LYS A 139 7.33 6.16 -4.87
C LYS A 139 6.80 4.75 -5.12
N TYR A 140 7.53 3.93 -5.86
CA TYR A 140 7.06 2.65 -6.42
C TYR A 140 7.76 1.41 -5.84
N ASN A 141 8.71 1.60 -4.92
CA ASN A 141 9.43 0.51 -4.31
C ASN A 141 9.27 0.58 -2.80
N LEU A 142 8.66 -0.46 -2.25
CA LEU A 142 8.23 -0.58 -0.86
C LEU A 142 9.40 -0.52 0.12
N LEU A 143 10.60 -0.87 -0.33
CA LEU A 143 11.80 -0.92 0.51
C LEU A 143 12.72 0.28 0.31
N ALA A 144 12.45 1.13 -0.68
CA ALA A 144 13.29 2.30 -0.98
C ALA A 144 13.36 3.32 0.16
N ASN A 145 12.34 3.33 1.03
CA ASN A 145 12.27 4.21 2.19
C ASN A 145 12.96 3.65 3.43
N SER A 146 13.56 2.45 3.36
CA SER A 146 14.30 1.85 4.48
C SER A 146 15.80 2.15 4.35
N PRO A 147 16.39 3.03 5.17
CA PRO A 147 17.81 3.31 5.11
C PRO A 147 18.66 2.06 5.36
N ALA A 148 18.19 1.16 6.22
CA ALA A 148 18.87 -0.10 6.50
C ALA A 148 18.95 -1.01 5.26
N ILE A 149 17.84 -1.15 4.51
CA ILE A 149 17.84 -1.89 3.24
C ILE A 149 18.77 -1.22 2.24
N ILE A 150 18.65 0.10 2.06
CA ILE A 150 19.47 0.84 1.10
C ILE A 150 20.96 0.71 1.42
N ASN A 151 21.35 0.78 2.69
CA ASN A 151 22.74 0.60 3.09
C ASN A 151 23.23 -0.83 2.84
N ALA A 152 22.42 -1.85 3.18
CA ALA A 152 22.77 -3.24 2.87
C ALA A 152 22.97 -3.47 1.37
N LEU A 153 22.06 -2.95 0.53
CA LEU A 153 22.18 -3.06 -0.92
C LEU A 153 23.33 -2.24 -1.51
N LYS A 154 23.72 -1.12 -0.90
CA LYS A 154 24.92 -0.36 -1.31
C LYS A 154 26.20 -1.17 -1.05
N HIS A 155 26.31 -1.82 0.11
CA HIS A 155 27.44 -2.71 0.40
C HIS A 155 27.49 -3.89 -0.58
N LEU A 156 26.33 -4.48 -0.88
CA LEU A 156 26.23 -5.54 -1.87
C LEU A 156 26.63 -5.05 -3.27
N ALA A 157 26.17 -3.86 -3.68
CA ALA A 157 26.51 -3.25 -4.96
C ALA A 157 28.02 -3.01 -5.10
N GLN A 158 28.68 -2.49 -4.05
CA GLN A 158 30.13 -2.29 -4.04
C GLN A 158 30.90 -3.61 -4.21
N HIS A 159 30.43 -4.68 -3.54
CA HIS A 159 31.01 -6.01 -3.70
C HIS A 159 30.85 -6.54 -5.12
N ILE A 160 29.66 -6.41 -5.70
CA ILE A 160 29.37 -6.80 -7.08
C ILE A 160 30.22 -5.99 -8.07
N GLU A 161 30.35 -4.67 -7.90
CA GLU A 161 31.19 -3.83 -8.77
C GLU A 161 32.63 -4.35 -8.84
N HIS A 162 33.23 -4.71 -7.70
CA HIS A 162 34.57 -5.28 -7.66
C HIS A 162 34.66 -6.65 -8.35
N GLN A 163 33.70 -7.55 -8.11
CA GLN A 163 33.69 -8.89 -8.70
C GLN A 163 33.33 -8.89 -10.19
N SER A 164 32.62 -7.86 -10.66
CA SER A 164 32.17 -7.73 -12.05
C SER A 164 33.22 -7.20 -13.02
N GLN A 165 34.43 -6.88 -12.53
CA GLN A 165 35.55 -6.41 -13.36
C GLN A 165 35.96 -7.44 -14.41
N ASP A 166 35.84 -8.72 -14.06
CA ASP A 166 36.21 -9.84 -14.92
C ASP A 166 35.05 -10.32 -15.82
N CYS A 167 33.85 -9.73 -15.70
CA CYS A 167 32.71 -10.08 -16.55
C CYS A 167 32.85 -9.44 -17.93
N ALA A 168 32.92 -10.26 -18.97
CA ALA A 168 33.02 -9.84 -20.36
C ALA A 168 31.68 -9.34 -20.93
N THR A 169 30.55 -9.80 -20.39
CA THR A 169 29.21 -9.50 -20.93
C THR A 169 28.24 -8.93 -19.89
N LEU A 170 27.18 -8.28 -20.38
CA LEU A 170 26.07 -7.82 -19.53
C LEU A 170 25.29 -9.00 -18.91
N ASP A 171 25.19 -10.13 -19.62
CA ASP A 171 24.52 -11.33 -19.13
C ASP A 171 25.26 -11.93 -17.92
N GLU A 172 26.59 -12.02 -18.00
CA GLU A 172 27.43 -12.45 -16.87
C GLU A 172 27.27 -11.54 -15.67
N LYS A 173 27.24 -10.21 -15.88
CA LYS A 173 26.98 -9.24 -14.82
C LYS A 173 25.60 -9.44 -14.18
N ASN A 174 24.56 -9.65 -14.99
CA ASN A 174 23.21 -9.89 -14.48
C ASN A 174 23.11 -11.19 -13.67
N LYS A 175 23.72 -12.28 -14.14
CA LYS A 175 23.79 -13.56 -13.42
C LYS A 175 24.53 -13.40 -12.09
N LEU A 176 25.66 -12.68 -12.10
CA LEU A 176 26.43 -12.37 -10.90
C LEU A 176 25.59 -11.57 -9.88
N THR A 177 24.91 -10.51 -10.35
CA THR A 177 24.03 -9.69 -9.52
C THR A 177 22.90 -10.51 -8.90
N THR A 178 22.23 -11.33 -9.71
CA THR A 178 21.16 -12.22 -9.24
C THR A 178 21.66 -13.18 -8.18
N ARG A 179 22.79 -13.87 -8.43
CA ARG A 179 23.39 -14.81 -7.46
C ARG A 179 23.69 -14.14 -6.12
N PHE A 180 24.37 -12.99 -6.13
CA PHE A 180 24.72 -12.29 -4.89
C PHE A 180 23.50 -11.74 -4.14
N LEU A 181 22.47 -11.29 -4.85
CA LEU A 181 21.20 -10.91 -4.22
C LEU A 181 20.52 -12.12 -3.56
N LYS A 182 20.51 -13.25 -4.25
CA LYS A 182 19.94 -14.50 -3.76
C LYS A 182 20.66 -15.00 -2.50
N GLU A 183 21.99 -15.03 -2.51
CA GLU A 183 22.80 -15.37 -1.33
C GLU A 183 22.53 -14.44 -0.15
N TRP A 184 22.43 -13.13 -0.42
CA TRP A 184 22.07 -12.15 0.61
C TRP A 184 20.67 -12.41 1.18
N LEU A 185 19.70 -12.72 0.32
CA LEU A 185 18.33 -13.07 0.71
C LEU A 185 18.26 -14.35 1.54
N TYR A 186 19.02 -15.38 1.18
CA TYR A 186 19.14 -16.62 1.95
C TYR A 186 19.63 -16.34 3.36
N LYS A 187 20.75 -15.62 3.48
CA LYS A 187 21.28 -15.23 4.79
C LYS A 187 20.28 -14.40 5.59
N GLU A 188 19.62 -13.46 4.92
CA GLU A 188 18.65 -12.59 5.59
C GLU A 188 17.43 -13.38 6.09
N VAL A 189 16.90 -14.32 5.30
CA VAL A 189 15.71 -15.11 5.69
C VAL A 189 16.06 -16.20 6.70
N ILE A 190 17.14 -16.95 6.49
CA ILE A 190 17.50 -18.12 7.30
C ILE A 190 18.20 -17.69 8.59
N ASP A 191 19.30 -16.95 8.49
CA ASP A 191 20.14 -16.62 9.66
C ASP A 191 19.54 -15.46 10.45
N ASN A 192 19.10 -14.41 9.75
CA ASN A 192 18.57 -13.19 10.38
C ASN A 192 17.05 -13.21 10.58
N GLN A 193 16.37 -14.32 10.22
CA GLN A 193 14.91 -14.49 10.35
C GLN A 193 14.11 -13.36 9.69
N GLY A 194 14.64 -12.79 8.60
CA GLY A 194 14.08 -11.68 7.84
C GLY A 194 13.96 -10.37 8.63
N LYS A 195 14.73 -10.16 9.71
CA LYS A 195 14.60 -8.99 10.59
C LYS A 195 14.73 -7.66 9.86
N LEU A 196 15.70 -7.54 8.95
CA LEU A 196 15.94 -6.33 8.18
C LEU A 196 14.80 -6.10 7.17
N LEU A 197 14.32 -7.17 6.51
CA LEU A 197 13.16 -7.14 5.62
C LEU A 197 11.88 -6.75 6.37
N LYS A 198 11.59 -7.37 7.52
CA LYS A 198 10.46 -7.03 8.41
C LYS A 198 10.47 -5.56 8.77
N ASN A 199 11.62 -5.03 9.18
CA ASN A 199 11.76 -3.62 9.53
C ASN A 199 11.64 -2.70 8.31
N GLY A 200 12.19 -3.10 7.16
CA GLY A 200 12.04 -2.36 5.90
C GLY A 200 10.57 -2.28 5.47
N LEU A 201 9.83 -3.37 5.63
CA LEU A 201 8.41 -3.43 5.33
C LEU A 201 7.55 -2.61 6.30
N LYS A 202 7.98 -2.31 7.53
CA LYS A 202 7.25 -1.35 8.39
C LYS A 202 7.16 0.04 7.74
N SER A 203 8.15 0.43 6.93
CA SER A 203 8.13 1.71 6.20
C SER A 203 7.05 1.77 5.10
N LEU A 204 6.41 0.64 4.77
CA LEU A 204 5.24 0.57 3.88
C LEU A 204 4.09 1.45 4.32
N GLU A 205 4.00 1.72 5.60
CA GLU A 205 2.88 2.41 6.23
C GLU A 205 2.84 3.90 5.88
N HIS A 206 3.92 4.46 5.32
CA HIS A 206 4.09 5.90 5.32
C HIS A 206 3.86 6.62 3.99
N ASN A 207 4.24 6.12 2.80
CA ASN A 207 4.06 6.89 1.54
C ASN A 207 4.17 6.12 0.20
N ALA A 208 4.29 4.80 0.20
CA ALA A 208 4.44 4.06 -1.06
C ALA A 208 3.13 4.05 -1.86
N TRP A 209 3.21 4.37 -3.16
CA TRP A 209 2.08 4.27 -4.08
C TRP A 209 1.79 2.81 -4.38
N ALA A 210 0.52 2.43 -4.33
CA ALA A 210 0.13 1.08 -4.69
C ALA A 210 0.48 0.81 -6.16
N THR A 211 1.22 -0.27 -6.40
CA THR A 211 1.41 -0.81 -7.73
C THR A 211 0.26 -1.74 -8.10
N HIS A 212 0.15 -2.05 -9.39
CA HIS A 212 -0.81 -3.05 -9.83
C HIS A 212 -0.56 -4.44 -9.22
N SER A 213 0.70 -4.81 -8.99
CA SER A 213 1.07 -6.08 -8.35
C SER A 213 0.62 -6.13 -6.90
N ASP A 214 0.69 -5.01 -6.19
CA ASP A 214 0.22 -4.88 -4.80
C ASP A 214 -1.28 -5.18 -4.72
N LEU A 215 -2.06 -4.55 -5.60
CA LEU A 215 -3.51 -4.70 -5.65
C LEU A 215 -3.92 -6.11 -6.07
N ARG A 216 -3.14 -6.76 -6.95
CA ARG A 216 -3.35 -8.15 -7.34
C ARG A 216 -3.11 -9.11 -6.17
N CYS A 217 -2.01 -8.94 -5.45
CA CYS A 217 -1.72 -9.75 -4.27
C CYS A 217 -2.86 -9.62 -3.24
N LEU A 218 -3.31 -8.40 -2.94
CA LEU A 218 -4.47 -8.20 -2.08
C LEU A 218 -5.74 -8.87 -2.62
N ALA A 219 -5.99 -8.83 -3.93
CA ALA A 219 -7.14 -9.51 -4.51
C ALA A 219 -7.09 -11.03 -4.31
N GLU A 220 -5.90 -11.62 -4.39
CA GLU A 220 -5.68 -13.04 -4.12
C GLU A 220 -5.91 -13.37 -2.63
N CYS A 221 -5.39 -12.56 -1.69
CA CYS A 221 -5.63 -12.74 -0.26
C CYS A 221 -7.13 -12.72 0.08
N PHE A 222 -7.84 -11.70 -0.42
CA PHE A 222 -9.27 -11.52 -0.15
C PHE A 222 -10.16 -12.40 -1.05
N GLN A 223 -9.59 -13.23 -1.93
CA GLN A 223 -10.33 -14.11 -2.84
C GLN A 223 -11.38 -13.34 -3.67
N VAL A 224 -11.00 -12.17 -4.17
CA VAL A 224 -11.81 -11.32 -5.05
C VAL A 224 -11.18 -11.23 -6.43
N ASN A 225 -11.97 -10.91 -7.45
CA ASN A 225 -11.41 -10.53 -8.75
C ASN A 225 -11.02 -9.05 -8.71
N LEU A 226 -9.93 -8.69 -9.39
CA LEU A 226 -9.52 -7.31 -9.60
C LEU A 226 -9.66 -6.95 -11.07
N MET A 227 -10.45 -5.93 -11.38
CA MET A 227 -10.58 -5.37 -12.73
C MET A 227 -10.12 -3.91 -12.71
N VAL A 228 -9.14 -3.56 -13.55
CA VAL A 228 -8.70 -2.17 -13.72
C VAL A 228 -9.23 -1.64 -15.05
N LYS A 229 -10.06 -0.59 -15.04
CA LYS A 229 -10.58 -0.03 -16.29
C LYS A 229 -9.44 0.38 -17.23
N GLY A 230 -9.53 -0.06 -18.49
CA GLY A 230 -8.51 0.18 -19.51
C GLY A 230 -7.41 -0.90 -19.60
N LYS A 231 -7.34 -1.84 -18.67
CA LYS A 231 -6.46 -3.03 -18.74
C LYS A 231 -7.17 -4.26 -18.17
N GLN A 232 -7.40 -5.28 -19.01
CA GLN A 232 -7.91 -6.55 -18.51
C GLN A 232 -6.88 -7.16 -17.56
N ASN A 233 -7.30 -7.53 -16.35
CA ASN A 233 -6.40 -8.08 -15.33
C ASN A 233 -6.85 -9.49 -14.96
N GLY A 234 -6.23 -10.47 -15.61
CA GLY A 234 -6.51 -11.90 -15.41
C GLY A 234 -7.90 -12.35 -15.88
N GLU A 235 -8.12 -13.66 -15.78
CA GLU A 235 -9.44 -14.27 -15.99
C GLU A 235 -10.34 -14.00 -14.77
N THR A 236 -11.59 -13.59 -15.01
CA THR A 236 -12.55 -13.35 -13.93
C THR A 236 -13.10 -14.68 -13.46
N LEU A 237 -12.82 -15.05 -12.21
CA LEU A 237 -13.35 -16.28 -11.65
C LEU A 237 -14.83 -16.08 -11.27
N PRO A 238 -15.77 -16.91 -11.77
CA PRO A 238 -17.21 -16.66 -11.64
C PRO A 238 -17.71 -16.67 -10.18
N ASN A 239 -17.01 -17.38 -9.30
CA ASN A 239 -17.39 -17.50 -7.88
C ASN A 239 -16.82 -16.38 -6.99
N ARG A 240 -16.04 -15.44 -7.55
CA ARG A 240 -15.43 -14.35 -6.80
C ARG A 240 -16.12 -13.01 -7.14
N PRO A 241 -16.49 -12.19 -6.14
CA PRO A 241 -16.96 -10.84 -6.41
C PRO A 241 -15.81 -10.01 -6.98
N THR A 242 -16.15 -8.99 -7.77
CA THR A 242 -15.15 -8.19 -8.50
C THR A 242 -15.03 -6.79 -7.90
N ILE A 243 -13.80 -6.39 -7.56
CA ILE A 243 -13.43 -5.00 -7.32
C ILE A 243 -13.06 -4.39 -8.67
N THR A 244 -13.69 -3.26 -9.00
CA THR A 244 -13.37 -2.52 -10.22
C THR A 244 -12.71 -1.19 -9.86
N LEU A 245 -11.48 -0.98 -10.31
CA LEU A 245 -10.71 0.23 -10.07
C LEU A 245 -10.49 1.01 -11.37
N GLY A 246 -10.32 2.32 -11.28
CA GLY A 246 -9.88 3.18 -12.36
C GLY A 246 -8.53 3.77 -12.00
N ASN A 247 -7.56 3.67 -12.91
CA ASN A 247 -6.28 4.38 -12.78
C ASN A 247 -6.36 5.65 -13.63
N GLN A 248 -6.21 6.81 -12.98
CA GLN A 248 -6.27 8.12 -13.61
C GLN A 248 -4.84 8.66 -13.76
N ASN A 249 -4.37 8.71 -15.01
CA ASN A 249 -3.06 9.26 -15.40
C ASN A 249 -1.86 8.68 -14.64
N ASN A 250 -1.92 7.42 -14.20
CA ASN A 250 -0.89 6.78 -13.36
C ASN A 250 -0.57 7.49 -12.03
N ILE A 251 -1.38 8.46 -11.61
CA ILE A 251 -1.15 9.24 -10.38
C ILE A 251 -2.25 9.03 -9.33
N HIS A 252 -3.43 8.56 -9.76
CA HIS A 252 -4.56 8.44 -8.86
C HIS A 252 -5.40 7.19 -9.14
N TRP A 253 -5.97 6.61 -8.09
CA TRP A 253 -6.81 5.44 -8.16
C TRP A 253 -8.20 5.75 -7.62
N VAL A 254 -9.24 5.30 -8.32
CA VAL A 254 -10.65 5.46 -7.93
C VAL A 254 -11.39 4.13 -7.98
N THR A 255 -12.54 4.05 -7.30
CA THR A 255 -13.37 2.83 -7.29
C THR A 255 -14.60 2.99 -8.17
N HIS A 256 -14.91 1.97 -8.96
CA HIS A 256 -16.16 1.86 -9.71
C HIS A 256 -17.10 0.87 -9.06
N ILE A 257 -18.32 1.32 -8.74
CA ILE A 257 -19.38 0.50 -8.17
C ILE A 257 -20.54 0.39 -9.18
N PRO A 258 -21.09 -0.80 -9.43
CA PRO A 258 -22.24 -0.96 -10.34
C PRO A 258 -23.46 -0.16 -9.87
N SER A 259 -24.04 0.67 -10.74
CA SER A 259 -25.17 1.54 -10.38
C SER A 259 -26.48 0.79 -10.13
N SER A 260 -26.63 -0.45 -10.61
CA SER A 260 -27.82 -1.30 -10.34
C SER A 260 -27.91 -1.70 -8.86
N LYS A 261 -26.80 -1.67 -8.14
CA LYS A 261 -26.79 -1.63 -6.68
C LYS A 261 -27.09 -0.20 -6.27
N SER A 262 -28.35 0.19 -6.40
CA SER A 262 -28.86 1.43 -5.82
C SER A 262 -28.28 1.53 -4.40
N LEU A 263 -27.47 2.56 -4.16
CA LEU A 263 -26.89 2.91 -2.86
C LEU A 263 -28.02 3.38 -1.90
N ARG A 264 -29.16 2.68 -1.83
CA ARG A 264 -30.22 2.95 -0.85
C ARG A 264 -29.75 2.39 0.49
N ASN A 265 -28.82 3.09 1.12
CA ASN A 265 -28.47 2.91 2.52
C ASN A 265 -29.64 3.42 3.38
N LYS A 266 -30.69 2.62 3.50
CA LYS A 266 -31.51 2.60 4.72
C LYS A 266 -31.13 1.34 5.49
N PHE A 267 -29.91 1.32 6.04
CA PHE A 267 -29.63 0.42 7.16
C PHE A 267 -30.34 1.00 8.38
N ILE A 268 -31.56 0.55 8.62
CA ILE A 268 -32.23 0.72 9.91
C ILE A 268 -31.56 -0.31 10.83
N PHE A 269 -30.62 0.14 11.68
CA PHE A 269 -30.27 -0.64 12.86
C PHE A 269 -31.53 -0.76 13.71
N SER A 270 -32.20 -1.91 13.61
CA SER A 270 -33.23 -2.28 14.56
C SER A 270 -32.58 -2.37 15.93
N LYS A 271 -33.04 -1.55 16.88
CA LYS A 271 -32.64 -1.58 18.28
C LYS A 271 -32.73 -3.01 18.82
N ARG A 272 -31.59 -3.68 19.01
CA ARG A 272 -31.36 -4.71 20.04
C ARG A 272 -29.90 -5.16 19.96
N HIS A 273 -29.09 -4.54 20.81
CA HIS A 273 -28.00 -5.12 21.61
C HIS A 273 -27.16 -3.94 22.10
N ALA A 274 -27.60 -3.34 23.21
CA ALA A 274 -26.74 -2.51 24.02
C ALA A 274 -25.69 -3.44 24.64
N ILE A 275 -24.53 -3.55 23.98
CA ILE A 275 -23.34 -4.17 24.56
C ILE A 275 -22.56 -3.06 25.23
N GLN A 276 -22.30 -3.25 26.52
CA GLN A 276 -21.54 -2.36 27.38
C GLN A 276 -20.16 -2.07 26.75
N SER A 277 -19.79 -0.79 26.76
CA SER A 277 -18.49 -0.30 26.31
C SER A 277 -17.34 -0.98 27.08
N PRO A 278 -16.39 -1.68 26.43
CA PRO A 278 -15.15 -2.11 27.05
C PRO A 278 -14.12 -0.96 27.11
N PRO A 279 -13.04 -1.07 27.90
CA PRO A 279 -12.24 0.06 28.34
C PRO A 279 -11.43 0.70 27.21
N LYS A 280 -11.31 2.03 27.28
CA LYS A 280 -10.48 2.85 26.40
C LYS A 280 -9.02 2.41 26.52
N ILE A 281 -8.47 1.79 25.48
CA ILE A 281 -7.03 1.75 25.24
C ILE A 281 -6.71 2.97 24.36
N HIS A 282 -5.76 3.79 24.80
CA HIS A 282 -5.49 5.13 24.28
C HIS A 282 -4.95 5.12 22.83
N GLN A 283 -5.85 5.37 21.88
CA GLN A 283 -5.59 5.64 20.45
C GLN A 283 -5.03 7.06 20.20
N THR A 284 -4.88 7.85 21.26
CA THR A 284 -4.41 9.25 21.27
C THR A 284 -2.90 9.36 21.06
N ASP A 285 -2.12 8.43 21.60
CA ASP A 285 -0.68 8.64 21.79
C ASP A 285 0.11 8.65 20.46
N VAL A 286 -0.31 7.85 19.47
CA VAL A 286 0.34 7.79 18.14
C VAL A 286 -0.03 8.99 17.26
N MET A 287 -1.26 9.50 17.40
CA MET A 287 -1.73 10.67 16.64
C MET A 287 -1.17 11.97 17.22
N ASP A 288 -1.05 12.04 18.55
CA ASP A 288 -0.40 13.15 19.23
C ASP A 288 1.09 13.19 18.90
N GLU A 289 1.76 12.04 18.76
CA GLU A 289 3.16 11.97 18.32
C GLU A 289 3.33 12.38 16.85
N TYR A 290 2.43 11.95 15.95
CA TYR A 290 2.45 12.37 14.54
C TYR A 290 2.19 13.88 14.37
N ILE A 291 1.16 14.42 15.03
CA ILE A 291 0.84 15.86 15.02
C ILE A 291 2.01 16.64 15.63
N ALA A 292 2.60 16.15 16.72
CA ALA A 292 3.76 16.78 17.34
C ALA A 292 4.99 16.75 16.41
N GLN A 293 5.13 15.77 15.51
CA GLN A 293 6.25 15.73 14.56
C GLN A 293 6.06 16.69 13.39
N ILE A 294 4.86 16.77 12.79
CA ILE A 294 4.61 17.64 11.64
C ILE A 294 4.39 19.11 12.01
N THR A 295 4.01 19.41 13.27
CA THR A 295 3.91 20.79 13.80
C THR A 295 5.20 21.27 14.47
N ARG A 296 6.28 20.46 14.47
CA ARG A 296 7.58 20.90 14.99
C ARG A 296 8.09 22.11 14.21
N PRO A 297 8.59 23.14 14.91
CA PRO A 297 9.25 24.27 14.28
C PRO A 297 10.35 23.78 13.33
N GLY A 298 10.21 24.10 12.05
CA GLY A 298 11.20 23.76 11.01
C GLY A 298 10.91 22.51 10.18
N PHE A 299 9.83 21.76 10.44
CA PHE A 299 9.43 20.62 9.59
C PHE A 299 9.21 21.05 8.13
N PHE A 300 8.57 22.20 7.92
CA PHE A 300 8.33 22.79 6.59
C PHE A 300 9.43 23.77 6.14
N LYS A 301 10.59 23.82 6.81
CA LYS A 301 11.64 24.81 6.49
C LYS A 301 12.17 24.68 5.07
N SER A 302 12.19 23.46 4.52
CA SER A 302 12.64 23.22 3.14
C SER A 302 11.69 23.80 2.09
N VAL A 303 10.44 24.13 2.44
CA VAL A 303 9.44 24.73 1.51
C VAL A 303 9.00 26.13 1.93
N ALA A 304 9.57 26.68 3.01
CA ALA A 304 9.18 27.99 3.55
C ALA A 304 9.44 29.17 2.58
N HIS A 305 10.35 28.97 1.61
CA HIS A 305 10.68 29.96 0.59
C HIS A 305 9.81 29.87 -0.67
N ALA A 306 8.98 28.81 -0.80
CA ALA A 306 8.10 28.62 -1.94
C ALA A 306 6.72 29.28 -1.70
N PRO A 307 6.04 29.76 -2.76
CA PRO A 307 4.66 30.26 -2.68
C PRO A 307 3.71 29.27 -1.98
N LYS A 308 2.98 29.74 -0.98
CA LYS A 308 2.02 28.88 -0.26
C LYS A 308 0.85 28.48 -1.17
N ILE A 309 0.42 27.22 -1.06
CA ILE A 309 -0.81 26.75 -1.71
C ILE A 309 -2.02 27.37 -0.98
N ASP A 310 -2.93 27.99 -1.72
CA ASP A 310 -4.19 28.49 -1.17
C ASP A 310 -5.04 27.30 -0.72
N ILE A 311 -5.48 27.32 0.55
CA ILE A 311 -6.25 26.23 1.16
C ILE A 311 -7.56 25.93 0.42
N ARG A 312 -8.08 26.89 -0.35
CA ARG A 312 -9.31 26.75 -1.15
C ARG A 312 -9.10 25.99 -2.46
N PHE A 313 -7.84 25.84 -2.89
CA PHE A 313 -7.45 25.26 -4.17
C PHE A 313 -6.43 24.12 -4.02
N ILE A 314 -6.37 23.49 -2.83
CA ILE A 314 -5.46 22.36 -2.54
C ILE A 314 -5.63 21.23 -3.56
N ASP A 315 -6.87 20.88 -3.90
CA ASP A 315 -7.18 19.77 -4.82
C ASP A 315 -6.77 20.06 -6.28
N SER A 316 -6.53 21.33 -6.62
CA SER A 316 -6.10 21.78 -7.95
C SER A 316 -4.69 22.40 -7.92
N ALA A 317 -3.93 22.17 -6.85
CA ALA A 317 -2.59 22.70 -6.73
C ALA A 317 -1.68 22.05 -7.77
N GLU A 318 -0.86 22.88 -8.42
CA GLU A 318 0.12 22.44 -9.41
C GLU A 318 1.54 22.68 -8.91
N HIS A 319 2.46 21.93 -9.49
CA HIS A 319 3.89 22.13 -9.31
C HIS A 319 4.30 23.53 -9.76
N LEU A 320 5.27 24.11 -9.04
CA LEU A 320 6.00 25.27 -9.54
C LEU A 320 7.11 24.83 -10.51
N ASP A 321 7.55 25.76 -11.35
CA ASP A 321 8.69 25.53 -12.23
C ASP A 321 9.95 25.20 -11.42
N ASN A 322 10.58 24.06 -11.75
CA ASN A 322 11.74 23.49 -11.07
C ASN A 322 11.50 23.03 -9.61
N GLU A 323 10.25 22.88 -9.19
CA GLU A 323 9.90 22.29 -7.90
C GLU A 323 10.01 20.77 -7.94
N SER A 324 10.71 20.19 -6.97
CA SER A 324 10.78 18.74 -6.83
C SER A 324 9.44 18.17 -6.31
N ASP A 325 9.10 16.95 -6.70
CA ASP A 325 7.91 16.25 -6.17
C ASP A 325 7.86 16.17 -4.65
N GLU A 326 9.03 16.16 -3.99
CA GLU A 326 9.13 16.17 -2.54
C GLU A 326 8.76 17.54 -1.96
N ASP A 327 9.22 18.62 -2.59
CA ASP A 327 8.89 20.00 -2.18
C ASP A 327 7.42 20.31 -2.46
N PHE A 328 6.88 19.88 -3.61
CA PHE A 328 5.46 20.00 -3.90
C PHE A 328 4.60 19.26 -2.87
N ALA A 329 4.95 18.01 -2.54
CA ALA A 329 4.24 17.23 -1.52
C ALA A 329 4.32 17.88 -0.13
N LYS A 330 5.49 18.41 0.26
CA LYS A 330 5.65 19.14 1.53
C LYS A 330 4.84 20.42 1.56
N ARG A 331 4.76 21.15 0.45
CA ARG A 331 3.97 22.38 0.30
C ARG A 331 2.46 22.08 0.33
N LEU A 332 2.05 20.95 -0.25
CA LEU A 332 0.68 20.44 -0.17
C LEU A 332 0.32 20.03 1.26
N GLN A 333 1.21 19.30 1.93
CA GLN A 333 1.03 18.87 3.32
C GLN A 333 1.02 20.05 4.30
N GLU A 334 1.82 21.10 4.06
CA GLU A 334 1.78 22.37 4.80
C GLU A 334 0.41 23.05 4.66
N ALA A 335 -0.14 23.08 3.44
CA ALA A 335 -1.45 23.66 3.17
C ALA A 335 -2.59 22.88 3.82
N GLU A 336 -2.51 21.55 3.84
CA GLU A 336 -3.45 20.69 4.57
C GLU A 336 -3.38 20.92 6.08
N CYS A 337 -2.20 21.11 6.66
CA CYS A 337 -2.03 21.42 8.08
C CYS A 337 -2.66 22.78 8.43
N ARG A 338 -2.46 23.81 7.58
CA ARG A 338 -3.14 25.10 7.73
C ARG A 338 -4.64 25.00 7.58
N ALA A 339 -5.14 24.20 6.63
CA ALA A 339 -6.58 23.97 6.44
C ALA A 339 -7.22 23.28 7.66
N ALA A 340 -6.46 22.45 8.37
CA ALA A 340 -6.88 21.81 9.61
C ALA A 340 -6.70 22.69 10.88
N GLY A 341 -6.23 23.93 10.73
CA GLY A 341 -6.09 24.90 11.84
C GLY A 341 -4.81 24.76 12.67
N TYR A 342 -3.84 23.95 12.24
CA TYR A 342 -2.55 23.84 12.92
C TYR A 342 -1.66 25.06 12.61
N LYS A 343 -0.89 25.51 13.61
CA LYS A 343 0.19 26.48 13.41
C LYS A 343 1.42 25.72 12.92
N VAL A 344 1.82 25.96 11.67
CA VAL A 344 2.92 25.29 10.96
C VAL A 344 3.90 26.29 10.37
#